data_AF-A0A941TNT5-F1
#
_entry.id   AF-A0A941TNT5-F1
#
_cell.length_a   1.000
_cell.length_b   1.000
_cell.length_c   1.000
_cell.angle_alpha   90.00
_cell.angle_beta   90.00
_cell.angle_gamma   90.00
#
_symmetry.space_group_name_H-M   'P 1'
#
loop_
_entity.id
_entity.type
_entity.pdbx_description
1 polymer ?
#
loop_
_entity_poly.entity_id
_entity_poly.type
_entity_poly.pdbx_seq_one_letter_code
_entity_poly.pdbx_strand_id
1 'polypeptide(L)'
;MNDIPPASDIPDARLRLRRLSWIWLIPLAAALVAGYLAYTTWASRGPLVTIEFDSAEGLTAGQTQVRYKSVPVGTVQSVRLIGDLSRIRISARMQRDVADRLTGDARFWVVRPRLTAGNVSGLETIVSGPYIEFDPGTAGLARRRSFVGLEEPPGIRAGEPGRVFTLRTRRLGALRPGSTVMFRDVSAGEVLSLDPLAPDGEITLRVFIRAPYDGYVRRGSRFWSTSGVSANFGPNGLRVEFESLRAVLTGGVAFDTPAALLAQPEAPASTTFVLYENQEVAITATSPKRLEFMTYLDGSAGGLGVGSPVEIRGIRVGSVTSVDLLYDTAARRFVVPVHMVVEPSRIVSPDSAPALDVKAA
;
A
#
# COMPACT_ATOMS: atom_id res chain seq x y z
N MET A 1 -10.33 77.03 89.87
CA MET A 1 -10.93 76.71 88.57
C MET A 1 -9.85 77.00 87.53
N ASN A 2 -9.55 76.03 86.67
CA ASN A 2 -8.37 75.97 85.78
C ASN A 2 -8.33 77.09 84.73
N ASP A 3 -7.16 77.73 84.57
CA ASP A 3 -6.76 78.37 83.32
C ASP A 3 -5.76 77.47 82.60
N ILE A 4 -6.18 76.97 81.42
CA ILE A 4 -5.42 76.08 80.54
C ILE A 4 -4.54 76.96 79.62
N PRO A 5 -3.24 76.69 79.45
CA PRO A 5 -2.40 77.47 78.54
C PRO A 5 -2.78 77.21 77.07
N PRO A 6 -2.58 78.16 76.15
CA PRO A 6 -2.94 77.98 74.74
C PRO A 6 -2.11 76.85 74.11
N ALA A 7 -2.78 76.01 73.34
CA ALA A 7 -2.21 74.87 72.64
C ALA A 7 -1.13 75.33 71.64
N SER A 8 0.03 74.69 71.72
CA SER A 8 1.18 74.85 70.83
C SER A 8 0.82 74.52 69.37
N ASP A 9 1.28 75.36 68.44
CA ASP A 9 1.26 75.13 66.99
C ASP A 9 1.82 73.73 66.65
N ILE A 10 0.97 72.89 66.05
CA ILE A 10 1.36 71.58 65.55
C ILE A 10 1.87 71.77 64.11
N PRO A 11 3.10 71.34 63.77
CA PRO A 11 3.61 71.51 62.41
C PRO A 11 2.86 70.62 61.41
N ASP A 12 2.37 71.23 60.33
CA ASP A 12 1.75 70.54 59.20
C ASP A 12 2.75 69.58 58.53
N ALA A 13 2.47 68.29 58.63
CA ALA A 13 3.25 67.25 57.96
C ALA A 13 2.98 67.26 56.45
N ARG A 14 3.83 67.94 55.67
CA ARG A 14 3.83 67.84 54.21
C ARG A 14 4.26 66.43 53.80
N LEU A 15 3.31 65.58 53.45
CA LEU A 15 3.57 64.28 52.82
C LEU A 15 4.24 64.50 51.46
N ARG A 16 5.58 64.43 51.42
CA ARG A 16 6.36 64.33 50.18
C ARG A 16 5.96 63.02 49.49
N LEU A 17 5.13 63.12 48.46
CA LEU A 17 4.87 62.00 47.55
C LEU A 17 6.22 61.49 47.03
N ARG A 18 6.59 60.29 47.49
CA ARG A 18 7.80 59.57 47.12
C ARG A 18 7.82 59.47 45.58
N ARG A 19 8.69 60.25 44.92
CA ARG A 19 8.98 60.05 43.50
C ARG A 19 9.48 58.62 43.37
N LEU A 20 8.71 57.77 42.70
CA LEU A 20 9.06 56.38 42.45
C LEU A 20 10.46 56.37 41.83
N SER A 21 11.43 55.84 42.57
CA SER A 21 12.83 55.94 42.19
C SER A 21 13.05 55.20 40.86
N TRP A 22 13.78 55.80 39.92
CA TRP A 22 14.11 55.24 38.60
C TRP A 22 14.69 53.81 38.68
N ILE A 23 15.28 53.46 39.83
CA ILE A 23 15.79 52.13 40.17
C ILE A 23 14.73 51.02 40.05
N TRP A 24 13.42 51.33 40.22
CA TRP A 24 12.34 50.37 40.04
C TRP A 24 12.05 49.98 38.57
N LEU A 25 12.65 50.69 37.60
CA LEU A 25 12.54 50.31 36.19
C LEU A 25 13.29 49.01 35.86
N ILE A 26 14.38 48.71 36.57
CA ILE A 26 15.16 47.48 36.35
C ILE A 26 14.33 46.21 36.68
N PRO A 27 13.71 46.06 37.87
CA PRO A 27 12.86 44.92 38.16
C PRO A 27 11.60 44.86 37.28
N LEU A 28 11.04 46.00 36.89
CA LEU A 28 9.91 46.05 35.95
C LEU A 28 10.32 45.54 34.55
N ALA A 29 11.47 45.97 34.05
CA ALA A 29 12.01 45.50 32.77
C ALA A 29 12.32 44.00 32.82
N ALA A 30 12.93 43.52 33.91
CA ALA A 30 13.18 42.09 34.11
C ALA A 30 11.87 41.28 34.15
N ALA A 31 10.84 41.77 34.82
CA ALA A 31 9.51 41.14 34.85
C ALA A 31 8.86 41.09 33.47
N LEU A 32 9.00 42.16 32.66
CA LEU A 32 8.52 42.17 31.27
C LEU A 32 9.26 41.16 30.39
N VAL A 33 10.58 41.05 30.51
CA VAL A 33 11.37 40.05 29.77
C VAL A 33 10.99 38.62 30.19
N ALA A 34 10.85 38.38 31.49
CA ALA A 34 10.40 37.09 32.01
C ALA A 34 8.98 36.74 31.53
N GLY A 35 8.06 37.71 31.56
CA GLY A 35 6.70 37.55 31.02
C GLY A 35 6.70 37.28 29.52
N TYR A 36 7.55 37.97 28.75
CA TYR A 36 7.72 37.75 27.33
C TYR A 36 8.26 36.34 27.03
N LEU A 37 9.33 35.90 27.71
CA LEU A 37 9.88 34.55 27.58
C LEU A 37 8.86 33.47 27.98
N ALA A 38 8.11 33.69 29.06
CA ALA A 38 7.05 32.77 29.48
C ALA A 38 5.96 32.68 28.41
N TYR A 39 5.54 33.82 27.86
CA TYR A 39 4.55 33.89 26.80
C TYR A 39 5.03 33.21 25.51
N THR A 40 6.25 33.49 25.05
CA THR A 40 6.80 32.86 23.85
C THR A 40 6.95 31.36 24.05
N THR A 41 7.41 30.91 25.22
CA THR A 41 7.54 29.47 25.54
C THR A 41 6.19 28.78 25.56
N TRP A 42 5.14 29.44 26.06
CA TRP A 42 3.80 28.87 26.09
C TRP A 42 3.11 28.91 24.72
N ALA A 43 3.21 30.03 24.00
CA ALA A 43 2.65 30.22 22.67
C ALA A 43 3.33 29.37 21.58
N SER A 44 4.56 28.92 21.83
CA SER A 44 5.29 27.99 20.96
C SER A 44 4.87 26.53 21.13
N ARG A 45 4.13 26.20 22.20
CA ARG A 45 3.66 24.82 22.43
C ARG A 45 2.56 24.49 21.43
N GLY A 46 2.76 23.41 20.66
CA GLY A 46 1.73 22.90 19.78
C GLY A 46 0.58 22.22 20.52
N PRO A 47 -0.44 21.77 19.78
CA PRO A 47 -1.65 21.21 20.34
C PRO A 47 -1.40 19.87 21.06
N LEU A 48 -2.16 19.62 22.12
CA LEU A 48 -2.24 18.28 22.72
C LEU A 48 -3.30 17.48 21.97
N VAL A 49 -2.92 16.30 21.50
CA VAL A 49 -3.83 15.33 20.88
C VAL A 49 -3.93 14.08 21.76
N THR A 50 -5.09 13.46 21.70
CA THR A 50 -5.40 12.20 22.37
C THR A 50 -5.51 11.13 21.29
N ILE A 51 -4.79 10.03 21.46
CA ILE A 51 -4.78 8.90 20.53
C ILE A 51 -5.11 7.66 21.33
N GLU A 52 -6.12 6.91 20.90
CA GLU A 52 -6.54 5.65 21.53
C GLU A 52 -5.97 4.46 20.76
N PHE A 53 -5.31 3.55 21.46
CA PHE A 53 -4.76 2.30 20.93
C PHE A 53 -5.25 1.12 21.76
N ASP A 54 -5.19 -0.09 21.19
CA ASP A 54 -5.47 -1.32 21.93
C ASP A 54 -4.26 -1.72 22.77
N SER A 55 -3.04 -1.46 22.29
CA SER A 55 -1.78 -1.74 23.01
C SER A 55 -0.78 -0.59 22.97
N ALA A 56 -0.08 -0.37 24.08
CA ALA A 56 1.01 0.61 24.22
C ALA A 56 2.36 -0.06 24.48
N GLU A 57 2.51 -1.30 24.04
CA GLU A 57 3.75 -2.06 24.16
C GLU A 57 4.96 -1.24 23.68
N GLY A 58 5.90 -1.00 24.60
CA GLY A 58 7.13 -0.25 24.38
C GLY A 58 6.97 1.28 24.26
N LEU A 59 5.77 1.84 24.43
CA LEU A 59 5.57 3.29 24.42
C LEU A 59 5.74 3.89 25.82
N THR A 60 6.64 4.86 25.94
CA THR A 60 7.03 5.47 27.20
C THR A 60 6.75 6.98 27.18
N ALA A 61 6.09 7.46 28.23
CA ALA A 61 5.82 8.89 28.42
C ALA A 61 7.14 9.70 28.51
N GLY A 62 7.20 10.82 27.80
CA GLY A 62 8.35 11.71 27.74
C GLY A 62 9.48 11.24 26.80
N GLN A 63 9.48 9.98 26.37
CA GLN A 63 10.54 9.42 25.52
C GLN A 63 10.04 9.11 24.10
N THR A 64 8.87 8.49 23.98
CA THR A 64 8.32 8.11 22.67
C THR A 64 7.99 9.35 21.85
N GLN A 65 8.55 9.38 20.63
CA GLN A 65 8.32 10.45 19.68
C GLN A 65 7.16 10.10 18.74
N VAL A 66 6.45 11.14 18.30
CA VAL A 66 5.58 11.07 17.12
C VAL A 66 6.40 11.55 15.94
N ARG A 67 6.48 10.76 14.88
CA ARG A 67 7.31 11.04 13.70
C ARG A 67 6.48 11.11 12.44
N TYR A 68 6.94 11.88 11.46
CA TYR A 68 6.42 11.84 10.10
C TYR A 68 7.62 11.81 9.16
N LYS A 69 7.71 10.79 8.31
CA LYS A 69 8.86 10.58 7.41
C LYS A 69 10.19 10.60 8.19
N SER A 70 10.22 9.92 9.34
CA SER A 70 11.37 9.86 10.26
C SER A 70 11.73 11.17 10.96
N VAL A 71 10.98 12.26 10.77
CA VAL A 71 11.21 13.55 11.45
C VAL A 71 10.34 13.64 12.70
N PRO A 72 10.88 13.98 13.89
CA PRO A 72 10.08 14.13 15.10
C PRO A 72 9.17 15.37 14.99
N VAL A 73 7.86 15.12 15.04
CA VAL A 73 6.79 16.14 14.95
C VAL A 73 5.93 16.20 16.22
N GLY A 74 6.26 15.38 17.23
CA GLY A 74 5.61 15.42 18.53
C GLY A 74 6.26 14.48 19.55
N THR A 75 5.76 14.52 20.78
CA THR A 75 6.25 13.70 21.89
C THR A 75 5.10 13.23 22.75
N VAL A 76 5.11 11.96 23.12
CA VAL A 76 4.15 11.38 24.06
C VAL A 76 4.36 12.00 25.44
N GLN A 77 3.31 12.55 26.03
CA GLN A 77 3.33 13.18 27.35
C GLN A 77 2.84 12.25 28.46
N SER A 78 1.83 11.42 28.17
CA SER A 78 1.30 10.45 29.13
C SER A 78 0.64 9.28 28.42
N VAL A 79 0.66 8.12 29.10
CA VAL A 79 0.01 6.88 28.70
C VAL A 79 -0.90 6.48 29.85
N ARG A 80 -2.19 6.29 29.60
CA ARG A 80 -3.17 5.90 30.63
C ARG A 80 -4.06 4.78 30.10
N LEU A 81 -4.33 3.76 30.92
CA LEU A 81 -5.38 2.80 30.62
C LEU A 81 -6.74 3.46 30.86
N ILE A 82 -7.70 3.15 29.99
CA ILE A 82 -9.08 3.64 30.04
C ILE A 82 -10.05 2.48 29.86
N GLY A 83 -11.28 2.67 30.33
CA GLY A 83 -12.29 1.61 30.37
C GLY A 83 -11.98 0.59 31.47
N ASP A 84 -12.31 -0.66 31.20
CA ASP A 84 -12.03 -1.85 32.02
C ASP A 84 -10.60 -2.38 31.82
N LEU A 85 -9.63 -1.48 31.59
CA LEU A 85 -8.23 -1.78 31.25
C LEU A 85 -8.03 -2.37 29.84
N SER A 86 -9.05 -2.35 28.97
CA SER A 86 -8.98 -2.87 27.59
C SER A 86 -8.33 -1.93 26.58
N ARG A 87 -8.28 -0.63 26.84
CA ARG A 87 -7.77 0.38 25.90
C ARG A 87 -6.82 1.36 26.54
N ILE A 88 -5.97 1.95 25.71
CA ILE A 88 -4.94 2.87 26.16
C ILE A 88 -5.13 4.21 25.50
N ARG A 89 -5.17 5.25 26.32
CA ARG A 89 -5.26 6.65 25.90
C ARG A 89 -3.90 7.31 26.06
N ILE A 90 -3.31 7.66 24.93
CA ILE A 90 -2.04 8.38 24.85
C ILE A 90 -2.34 9.87 24.65
N SER A 91 -1.71 10.72 25.45
CA SER A 91 -1.69 12.16 25.20
C SER A 91 -0.35 12.53 24.57
N ALA A 92 -0.36 12.98 23.31
CA ALA A 92 0.84 13.42 22.61
C ALA A 92 0.80 14.93 22.39
N ARG A 93 1.94 15.60 22.61
CA ARG A 93 2.15 17.00 22.28
C ARG A 93 2.70 17.09 20.87
N MET A 94 1.91 17.59 19.94
CA MET A 94 2.34 17.82 18.57
C MET A 94 3.08 19.16 18.48
N GLN A 95 3.94 19.31 17.48
CA GLN A 95 4.54 20.59 17.13
C GLN A 95 3.51 21.49 16.42
N ARG A 96 3.79 22.80 16.38
CA ARG A 96 2.85 23.81 15.87
C ARG A 96 2.74 23.80 14.34
N ASP A 97 3.83 23.45 13.66
CA ASP A 97 3.96 23.34 12.20
C ASP A 97 3.04 22.27 11.59
N VAL A 98 2.78 21.17 12.31
CA VAL A 98 1.87 20.10 11.87
C VAL A 98 0.42 20.30 12.35
N ALA A 99 0.14 21.35 13.11
CA ALA A 99 -1.17 21.55 13.75
C ALA A 99 -2.32 21.68 12.74
N ASP A 100 -2.05 22.23 11.55
CA ASP A 100 -3.02 22.41 10.48
C ASP A 100 -3.27 21.12 9.67
N ARG A 101 -2.48 20.07 9.93
CA ARG A 101 -2.64 18.73 9.34
C ARG A 101 -3.29 17.72 10.29
N LEU A 102 -3.65 18.15 11.50
CA LEU A 102 -4.38 17.34 12.48
C LEU A 102 -5.88 17.36 12.17
N THR A 103 -6.28 16.84 11.01
CA THR A 103 -7.66 16.84 10.51
C THR A 103 -8.33 15.48 10.71
N GLY A 104 -9.62 15.36 10.39
CA GLY A 104 -10.41 14.15 10.67
C GLY A 104 -9.92 12.85 10.01
N ASP A 105 -9.12 12.97 8.96
CA ASP A 105 -8.50 11.90 8.17
C ASP A 105 -7.02 11.67 8.50
N ALA A 106 -6.47 12.41 9.48
CA ALA A 106 -5.12 12.16 9.96
C ALA A 106 -5.05 10.80 10.68
N ARG A 107 -3.97 10.06 10.43
CA ARG A 107 -3.79 8.70 10.94
C ARG A 107 -2.55 8.61 11.81
N PHE A 108 -2.61 7.73 12.80
CA PHE A 108 -1.51 7.46 13.72
C PHE A 108 -1.39 5.94 13.87
N TRP A 109 -0.18 5.40 13.86
CA TRP A 109 0.06 3.99 14.19
C TRP A 109 1.36 3.80 14.94
N VAL A 110 1.47 2.70 15.66
CA VAL A 110 2.71 2.33 16.35
C VAL A 110 3.62 1.57 15.39
N VAL A 111 4.84 2.08 15.18
CA VAL A 111 5.88 1.37 14.44
C VAL A 111 6.69 0.54 15.43
N ARG A 112 6.65 -0.78 15.24
CA ARG A 112 7.36 -1.79 16.03
C ARG A 112 8.29 -2.57 15.09
N PRO A 113 9.38 -3.18 15.59
CA PRO A 113 10.24 -3.99 14.74
C PRO A 113 9.44 -5.23 14.32
N ARG A 114 9.30 -5.44 13.01
CA ARG A 114 8.60 -6.61 12.46
C ARG A 114 9.57 -7.44 11.63
N LEU A 115 9.71 -8.72 11.99
CA LEU A 115 10.38 -9.73 11.20
C LEU A 115 9.30 -10.51 10.45
N THR A 116 9.03 -10.13 9.20
CA THR A 116 8.13 -10.90 8.32
C THR A 116 8.98 -11.62 7.29
N ALA A 117 8.66 -12.88 6.97
CA ALA A 117 9.37 -13.63 5.95
C ALA A 117 9.31 -12.88 4.60
N GLY A 118 10.40 -12.24 4.18
CA GLY A 118 10.51 -11.55 2.88
C GLY A 118 10.51 -10.02 2.90
N ASN A 119 10.20 -9.36 4.03
CA ASN A 119 10.39 -7.91 4.16
C ASN A 119 10.80 -7.55 5.59
N VAL A 120 11.77 -6.65 5.71
CA VAL A 120 12.34 -6.25 6.99
C VAL A 120 12.01 -4.78 7.22
N SER A 121 11.13 -4.49 8.17
CA SER A 121 10.64 -3.14 8.47
C SER A 121 10.80 -2.83 9.95
N GLY A 122 11.16 -1.58 10.28
CA GLY A 122 11.23 -1.14 11.67
C GLY A 122 12.52 -1.52 12.39
N LEU A 123 13.60 -1.90 11.70
CA LEU A 123 14.88 -2.22 12.35
C LEU A 123 15.47 -1.04 13.13
N GLU A 124 15.15 0.18 12.73
CA GLU A 124 15.54 1.39 13.46
C GLU A 124 15.00 1.42 14.90
N THR A 125 13.90 0.70 15.16
CA THR A 125 13.28 0.60 16.49
C THR A 125 14.01 -0.38 17.41
N ILE A 126 14.89 -1.24 16.90
CA ILE A 126 15.72 -2.13 17.73
C ILE A 126 16.68 -1.29 18.60
N VAL A 127 17.21 -0.21 18.03
CA VAL A 127 18.14 0.69 18.73
C VAL A 127 17.39 1.84 19.44
N SER A 128 16.37 2.41 18.78
CA SER A 128 15.71 3.63 19.26
C SER A 128 14.37 3.43 19.99
N GLY A 129 13.90 2.17 20.07
CA GLY A 129 12.59 1.83 20.60
C GLY A 129 11.44 2.10 19.61
N PRO A 130 10.22 1.63 19.92
CA PRO A 130 9.05 1.91 19.09
C PRO A 130 8.66 3.39 19.15
N TYR A 131 8.10 3.88 18.06
CA TYR A 131 7.61 5.25 17.92
C TYR A 131 6.22 5.26 17.31
N ILE A 132 5.55 6.40 17.39
CA ILE A 132 4.25 6.60 16.72
C ILE A 132 4.53 7.30 15.40
N GLU A 133 4.13 6.72 14.27
CA GLU A 133 4.14 7.44 12.99
C GLU A 133 2.83 8.20 12.83
N PHE A 134 2.94 9.45 12.37
CA PHE A 134 1.86 10.36 12.06
C PHE A 134 1.77 10.52 10.57
N ASP A 135 0.57 10.32 10.05
CA ASP A 135 0.25 10.57 8.66
C ASP A 135 -0.72 11.75 8.55
N PRO A 136 -0.28 12.86 7.94
CA PRO A 136 -1.02 14.11 7.94
C PRO A 136 -2.31 13.99 7.14
N GLY A 137 -3.39 14.54 7.69
CA GLY A 137 -4.65 14.62 6.98
C GLY A 137 -4.72 15.77 5.98
N THR A 138 -5.83 15.83 5.25
CA THR A 138 -6.07 16.76 4.15
C THR A 138 -6.19 18.20 4.68
N ALA A 139 -5.34 19.09 4.15
CA ALA A 139 -5.35 20.50 4.54
C ALA A 139 -6.73 21.15 4.25
N GLY A 140 -7.21 21.96 5.18
CA GLY A 140 -8.50 22.67 5.06
C GLY A 140 -9.69 21.93 5.67
N LEU A 141 -9.56 20.64 6.02
CA LEU A 141 -10.57 19.94 6.80
C LEU A 141 -10.59 20.42 8.27
N ALA A 142 -11.70 20.14 8.96
CA ALA A 142 -11.86 20.50 10.36
C ALA A 142 -10.79 19.81 11.24
N ARG A 143 -10.10 20.59 12.05
CA ARG A 143 -9.08 20.09 12.98
C ARG A 143 -9.71 19.21 14.06
N ARG A 144 -9.06 18.11 14.38
CA ARG A 144 -9.41 17.19 15.46
C ARG A 144 -8.29 17.08 16.48
N ARG A 145 -8.67 16.70 17.70
CA ARG A 145 -7.74 16.46 18.81
C ARG A 145 -7.87 15.05 19.40
N SER A 146 -8.80 14.25 18.89
CA SER A 146 -9.04 12.87 19.31
C SER A 146 -8.96 11.99 18.10
N PHE A 147 -8.13 10.96 18.18
CA PHE A 147 -7.84 10.04 17.09
C PHE A 147 -7.91 8.61 17.60
N VAL A 148 -8.30 7.70 16.71
CA VAL A 148 -8.15 6.27 16.93
C VAL A 148 -6.87 5.87 16.20
N GLY A 149 -5.94 5.27 16.94
CA GLY A 149 -4.71 4.75 16.42
C GLY A 149 -4.95 3.44 15.65
N LEU A 150 -4.21 3.26 14.57
CA LEU A 150 -4.19 2.01 13.82
C LEU A 150 -3.11 1.10 14.43
N GLU A 151 -3.42 -0.19 14.55
CA GLU A 151 -2.44 -1.18 15.01
C GLU A 151 -1.47 -1.59 13.88
N GLU A 152 -1.87 -1.36 12.63
CA GLU A 152 -1.09 -1.65 11.43
C GLU A 152 -0.87 -0.40 10.59
N PRO A 153 0.29 -0.28 9.93
CA PRO A 153 0.52 0.81 9.00
C PRO A 153 -0.53 0.78 7.88
N PRO A 154 -1.07 1.94 7.48
CA PRO A 154 -1.99 1.99 6.35
C PRO A 154 -1.25 1.62 5.06
N GLY A 155 -1.92 0.91 4.15
CA GLY A 155 -1.31 0.50 2.87
C GLY A 155 -1.02 1.63 1.87
N ILE A 156 -1.48 2.85 2.14
CA ILE A 156 -1.05 4.06 1.42
C ILE A 156 -0.86 5.17 2.45
N ARG A 157 0.34 5.76 2.49
CA ARG A 157 0.63 6.95 3.30
C ARG A 157 0.25 8.23 2.56
N ALA A 158 -0.10 9.28 3.28
CA ALA A 158 -0.45 10.56 2.67
C ALA A 158 0.75 11.14 1.91
N GLY A 159 0.50 11.47 0.63
CA GLY A 159 1.51 12.04 -0.26
C GLY A 159 2.53 11.04 -0.81
N GLU A 160 2.30 9.73 -0.66
CA GLU A 160 3.07 8.72 -1.39
C GLU A 160 2.67 8.74 -2.87
N PRO A 161 3.60 9.07 -3.81
CA PRO A 161 3.28 9.17 -5.22
C PRO A 161 3.06 7.77 -5.82
N GLY A 162 2.02 7.63 -6.64
CA GLY A 162 1.68 6.40 -7.32
C GLY A 162 0.22 6.37 -7.76
N ARG A 163 -0.23 5.21 -8.23
CA ARG A 163 -1.62 5.00 -8.67
C ARG A 163 -2.20 3.74 -8.06
N VAL A 164 -3.51 3.80 -7.81
CA VAL A 164 -4.30 2.63 -7.42
C VAL A 164 -4.91 2.03 -8.67
N PHE A 165 -4.87 0.71 -8.79
CA PHE A 165 -5.55 -0.05 -9.84
C PHE A 165 -6.45 -1.11 -9.20
N THR A 166 -7.43 -1.55 -9.97
CA THR A 166 -8.39 -2.57 -9.54
C THR A 166 -8.07 -3.86 -10.29
N LEU A 167 -7.90 -4.97 -9.57
CA LEU A 167 -7.70 -6.29 -10.16
C LEU A 167 -8.91 -7.15 -9.86
N ARG A 168 -9.34 -7.95 -10.85
CA ARG A 168 -10.42 -8.92 -10.70
C ARG A 168 -9.91 -10.33 -10.94
N THR A 169 -10.33 -11.27 -10.09
CA THR A 169 -9.98 -12.69 -10.20
C THR A 169 -11.12 -13.57 -9.69
N ARG A 170 -11.19 -14.81 -10.15
CA ARG A 170 -12.06 -15.85 -9.58
C ARG A 170 -11.38 -16.66 -8.48
N ARG A 171 -10.05 -16.55 -8.34
CA ARG A 171 -9.25 -17.25 -7.33
C ARG A 171 -8.26 -16.29 -6.67
N LEU A 172 -8.35 -16.16 -5.36
CA LEU A 172 -7.47 -15.28 -4.59
C LEU A 172 -6.08 -15.89 -4.33
N GLY A 173 -6.01 -17.21 -4.14
CA GLY A 173 -4.78 -17.88 -3.73
C GLY A 173 -4.26 -17.37 -2.37
N ALA A 174 -2.95 -17.13 -2.30
CA ALA A 174 -2.25 -16.64 -1.11
C ALA A 174 -2.29 -15.12 -0.93
N LEU A 175 -2.98 -14.38 -1.80
CA LEU A 175 -3.00 -12.91 -1.76
C LEU A 175 -3.77 -12.38 -0.54
N ARG A 176 -3.18 -11.40 0.15
CA ARG A 176 -3.73 -10.71 1.32
C ARG A 176 -3.39 -9.22 1.24
N PRO A 177 -4.07 -8.34 2.00
CA PRO A 177 -3.59 -6.97 2.17
C PRO A 177 -2.12 -6.99 2.63
N GLY A 178 -1.28 -6.18 2.01
CA GLY A 178 0.17 -6.17 2.21
C GLY A 178 0.97 -7.12 1.31
N SER A 179 0.34 -8.01 0.53
CA SER A 179 1.06 -8.79 -0.49
C SER A 179 1.76 -7.87 -1.49
N THR A 180 3.00 -8.21 -1.88
CA THR A 180 3.81 -7.34 -2.75
C THR A 180 3.28 -7.33 -4.18
N VAL A 181 3.33 -6.16 -4.81
CA VAL A 181 3.17 -6.00 -6.25
C VAL A 181 4.54 -5.83 -6.87
N MET A 182 4.87 -6.62 -7.88
CA MET A 182 6.19 -6.70 -8.48
C MET A 182 6.18 -6.26 -9.94
N PHE A 183 7.24 -5.57 -10.36
CA PHE A 183 7.55 -5.29 -11.75
C PHE A 183 8.95 -5.82 -12.02
N ARG A 184 9.07 -6.84 -12.88
CA ARG A 184 10.37 -7.48 -13.22
C ARG A 184 11.22 -7.80 -11.99
N ASP A 185 10.64 -8.55 -11.04
CA ASP A 185 11.26 -8.97 -9.78
C ASP A 185 11.58 -7.84 -8.77
N VAL A 186 11.22 -6.60 -9.08
CA VAL A 186 11.36 -5.45 -8.16
C VAL A 186 10.04 -5.16 -7.47
N SER A 187 10.05 -4.98 -6.14
CA SER A 187 8.85 -4.56 -5.39
C SER A 187 8.43 -3.15 -5.79
N ALA A 188 7.33 -3.07 -6.52
CA ALA A 188 6.78 -1.85 -7.11
C ALA A 188 5.58 -1.30 -6.30
N GLY A 189 5.01 -2.09 -5.39
CA GLY A 189 3.81 -1.70 -4.67
C GLY A 189 3.26 -2.79 -3.78
N GLU A 190 1.98 -2.69 -3.43
CA GLU A 190 1.30 -3.60 -2.51
C GLU A 190 -0.20 -3.70 -2.76
N VAL A 191 -0.78 -4.83 -2.35
CA VAL A 191 -2.22 -5.05 -2.31
C VAL A 191 -2.80 -4.30 -1.10
N LEU A 192 -3.76 -3.40 -1.34
CA LEU A 192 -4.34 -2.54 -0.32
C LEU A 192 -5.47 -3.22 0.44
N SER A 193 -6.39 -3.81 -0.31
CA SER A 193 -7.64 -4.32 0.23
C SER A 193 -8.26 -5.30 -0.75
N LEU A 194 -9.05 -6.21 -0.19
CA LEU A 194 -9.91 -7.11 -0.92
C LEU A 194 -11.33 -6.62 -0.65
N ASP A 195 -12.07 -6.33 -1.71
CA ASP A 195 -13.47 -5.99 -1.56
C ASP A 195 -14.27 -7.28 -1.27
N PRO A 196 -15.44 -7.18 -0.60
CA PRO A 196 -16.28 -8.33 -0.31
C PRO A 196 -16.60 -9.11 -1.59
N LEU A 197 -16.64 -10.44 -1.46
CA LEU A 197 -16.95 -11.33 -2.58
C LEU A 197 -18.30 -10.94 -3.19
N ALA A 198 -18.30 -10.63 -4.48
CA ALA A 198 -19.54 -10.35 -5.19
C ALA A 198 -20.34 -11.66 -5.38
N PRO A 199 -21.68 -11.60 -5.50
CA PRO A 199 -22.52 -12.78 -5.65
C PRO A 199 -22.20 -13.66 -6.87
N ASP A 200 -21.51 -13.10 -7.86
CA ASP A 200 -21.03 -13.77 -9.08
C ASP A 200 -19.76 -14.61 -8.86
N GLY A 201 -19.20 -14.60 -7.64
CA GLY A 201 -17.98 -15.32 -7.29
C GLY A 201 -16.70 -14.61 -7.73
N GLU A 202 -16.78 -13.37 -8.20
CA GLU A 202 -15.62 -12.58 -8.60
C GLU A 202 -15.08 -11.77 -7.42
N ILE A 203 -13.76 -11.81 -7.26
CA ILE A 203 -13.04 -11.12 -6.19
C ILE A 203 -12.38 -9.90 -6.79
N THR A 204 -12.71 -8.74 -6.23
CA THR A 204 -12.08 -7.47 -6.58
C THR A 204 -11.05 -7.12 -5.52
N LEU A 205 -9.84 -6.76 -5.94
CA LEU A 205 -8.77 -6.33 -5.06
C LEU A 205 -8.13 -5.05 -5.58
N ARG A 206 -7.82 -4.13 -4.66
CA ARG A 206 -7.20 -2.85 -4.98
C ARG A 206 -5.71 -2.95 -4.74
N VAL A 207 -4.91 -2.55 -5.72
CA VAL A 207 -3.44 -2.54 -5.63
C VAL A 207 -2.92 -1.13 -5.78
N PHE A 208 -1.94 -0.76 -4.97
CA PHE A 208 -1.21 0.48 -5.12
C PHE A 208 0.14 0.18 -5.76
N ILE A 209 0.49 0.94 -6.79
CA ILE A 209 1.78 0.88 -7.46
C ILE A 209 2.45 2.23 -7.27
N ARG A 210 3.65 2.22 -6.68
CA ARG A 210 4.43 3.41 -6.37
C ARG A 210 5.03 4.01 -7.64
N ALA A 211 5.19 5.33 -7.65
CA ALA A 211 6.02 5.99 -8.65
C ALA A 211 7.50 5.57 -8.49
N PRO A 212 8.25 5.41 -9.60
CA PRO A 212 7.87 5.67 -10.99
C PRO A 212 7.20 4.47 -11.71
N TYR A 213 6.97 3.36 -11.02
CA TYR A 213 6.49 2.12 -11.63
C TYR A 213 5.02 2.19 -12.07
N ASP A 214 4.22 3.08 -11.48
CA ASP A 214 2.86 3.37 -11.93
C ASP A 214 2.83 3.79 -13.40
N GLY A 215 3.87 4.53 -13.83
CA GLY A 215 4.16 4.93 -15.21
C GLY A 215 4.30 3.79 -16.22
N TYR A 216 4.58 2.57 -15.75
CA TYR A 216 4.77 1.39 -16.61
C TYR A 216 3.46 0.61 -16.83
N VAL A 217 2.40 0.96 -16.10
CA VAL A 217 1.09 0.34 -16.27
C VAL A 217 0.38 0.99 -17.44
N ARG A 218 0.19 0.22 -18.51
CA ARG A 218 -0.52 0.60 -19.73
C ARG A 218 -1.85 -0.12 -19.81
N ARG A 219 -2.75 0.33 -20.68
CA ARG A 219 -4.05 -0.34 -20.89
C ARG A 219 -3.91 -1.83 -21.28
N GLY A 220 -2.79 -2.20 -21.89
CA GLY A 220 -2.46 -3.56 -22.27
C GLY A 220 -1.68 -4.37 -21.23
N SER A 221 -1.40 -3.80 -20.04
CA SER A 221 -0.68 -4.51 -18.99
C SER A 221 -1.44 -5.75 -18.53
N ARG A 222 -0.67 -6.77 -18.15
CA ARG A 222 -1.17 -8.03 -17.64
C ARG A 222 -0.67 -8.21 -16.21
N PHE A 223 -1.55 -8.70 -15.34
CA PHE A 223 -1.26 -8.97 -13.94
C PHE A 223 -1.42 -10.47 -13.68
N TRP A 224 -0.50 -11.09 -12.96
CA TRP A 224 -0.61 -12.50 -12.58
C TRP A 224 -0.20 -12.74 -11.15
N SER A 225 -0.74 -13.81 -10.54
CA SER A 225 -0.26 -14.30 -9.25
C SER A 225 1.13 -14.91 -9.41
N THR A 226 2.07 -14.54 -8.54
CA THR A 226 3.38 -15.20 -8.39
C THR A 226 3.32 -16.38 -7.43
N SER A 227 2.23 -16.50 -6.69
CA SER A 227 1.98 -17.62 -5.79
C SER A 227 1.34 -18.76 -6.58
N GLY A 228 2.14 -19.77 -6.92
CA GLY A 228 1.68 -21.00 -7.56
C GLY A 228 2.82 -22.01 -7.67
N VAL A 229 2.49 -23.30 -7.55
CA VAL A 229 3.38 -24.37 -8.00
C VAL A 229 2.99 -24.67 -9.45
N SER A 230 3.81 -24.28 -10.43
CA SER A 230 3.64 -24.72 -11.81
C SER A 230 4.27 -26.11 -11.96
N ALA A 231 3.42 -27.13 -12.07
CA ALA A 231 3.84 -28.47 -12.47
C ALA A 231 3.54 -28.64 -13.96
N ASN A 232 4.55 -28.43 -14.81
CA ASN A 232 4.38 -28.55 -16.24
C ASN A 232 4.78 -29.98 -16.68
N PHE A 233 3.80 -30.75 -17.14
CA PHE A 233 4.02 -32.05 -17.78
C PHE A 233 4.20 -31.85 -19.29
N GLY A 234 5.41 -32.04 -19.79
CA GLY A 234 5.72 -31.98 -21.21
C GLY A 234 6.09 -33.35 -21.79
N PRO A 235 6.18 -33.48 -23.13
CA PRO A 235 6.64 -34.70 -23.79
C PRO A 235 8.07 -35.11 -23.38
N ASN A 236 8.84 -34.21 -22.76
CA ASN A 236 10.20 -34.45 -22.24
C ASN A 236 10.22 -34.83 -20.75
N GLY A 237 9.07 -35.14 -20.14
CA GLY A 237 8.94 -35.50 -18.72
C GLY A 237 8.37 -34.38 -17.84
N LEU A 238 8.34 -34.64 -16.53
CA LEU A 238 7.87 -33.69 -15.52
C LEU A 238 8.96 -32.65 -15.25
N ARG A 239 8.70 -31.39 -15.60
CA ARG A 239 9.53 -30.26 -15.16
C ARG A 239 8.84 -29.60 -13.97
N VAL A 240 9.42 -29.80 -12.79
CA VAL A 240 9.02 -29.05 -11.59
C VAL A 240 9.98 -27.88 -11.44
N GLU A 241 9.51 -26.68 -11.77
CA GLU A 241 10.22 -25.46 -11.42
C GLU A 241 9.85 -25.12 -9.98
N PHE A 242 10.76 -25.47 -9.05
CA PHE A 242 10.70 -24.98 -7.70
C PHE A 242 11.20 -23.53 -7.71
N GLU A 243 10.34 -22.59 -8.10
CA GLU A 243 10.56 -21.19 -7.74
C GLU A 243 10.76 -21.13 -6.22
N SER A 244 11.68 -20.27 -5.76
CA SER A 244 12.23 -20.36 -4.41
C SER A 244 11.11 -20.55 -3.38
N LEU A 245 11.30 -21.48 -2.43
CA LEU A 245 10.33 -21.76 -1.37
C LEU A 245 9.87 -20.49 -0.63
N ARG A 246 10.66 -19.40 -0.69
CA ARG A 246 10.36 -18.07 -0.15
C ARG A 246 9.30 -17.31 -0.94
N ALA A 247 9.24 -17.41 -2.27
CA ALA A 247 8.26 -16.74 -3.13
C ALA A 247 6.87 -17.41 -3.05
N VAL A 248 6.86 -18.73 -2.86
CA VAL A 248 5.64 -19.54 -2.68
C VAL A 248 4.90 -19.18 -1.38
N LEU A 249 5.62 -18.74 -0.33
CA LEU A 249 5.05 -18.54 1.02
C LEU A 249 4.43 -17.16 1.25
N THR A 250 4.94 -16.09 0.63
CA THR A 250 4.43 -14.74 0.87
C THR A 250 3.32 -14.33 -0.09
N GLY A 251 3.26 -14.96 -1.26
CA GLY A 251 2.32 -14.61 -2.32
C GLY A 251 2.47 -13.18 -2.84
N GLY A 252 2.20 -12.98 -4.12
CA GLY A 252 2.39 -11.68 -4.75
C GLY A 252 1.67 -11.55 -6.07
N VAL A 253 1.62 -10.31 -6.54
CA VAL A 253 1.13 -9.97 -7.87
C VAL A 253 2.31 -9.47 -8.67
N ALA A 254 2.52 -9.98 -9.87
CA ALA A 254 3.46 -9.39 -10.81
C ALA A 254 2.70 -8.79 -11.98
N PHE A 255 3.30 -7.79 -12.63
CA PHE A 255 2.77 -7.24 -13.86
C PHE A 255 3.85 -6.93 -14.88
N ASP A 256 3.45 -6.96 -16.15
CA ASP A 256 4.25 -6.48 -17.27
C ASP A 256 3.33 -6.04 -18.40
N THR A 257 3.87 -5.26 -19.34
CA THR A 257 3.19 -4.91 -20.58
C THR A 257 3.84 -5.67 -21.75
N PRO A 258 3.10 -6.58 -22.40
CA PRO A 258 3.61 -7.29 -23.57
C PRO A 258 4.12 -6.32 -24.63
N ALA A 259 5.21 -6.69 -25.32
CA ALA A 259 5.88 -5.83 -26.30
C ALA A 259 4.92 -5.27 -27.37
N ALA A 260 4.00 -6.10 -27.85
CA ALA A 260 2.98 -5.72 -28.84
C ALA A 260 1.99 -4.65 -28.34
N LEU A 261 1.86 -4.47 -27.03
CA LEU A 261 0.92 -3.54 -26.40
C LEU A 261 1.61 -2.33 -25.74
N LEU A 262 2.93 -2.20 -25.85
CA LEU A 262 3.69 -1.08 -25.28
C LEU A 262 3.30 0.28 -25.88
N ALA A 263 2.80 0.30 -27.12
CA ALA A 263 2.31 1.51 -27.78
C ALA A 263 0.98 2.02 -27.19
N GLN A 264 0.26 1.21 -26.40
CA GLN A 264 -0.96 1.66 -25.76
C GLN A 264 -0.66 2.74 -24.70
N PRO A 265 -1.60 3.68 -24.49
CA PRO A 265 -1.42 4.71 -23.49
C PRO A 265 -1.32 4.12 -22.09
N GLU A 266 -0.72 4.91 -21.20
CA GLU A 266 -0.70 4.64 -19.77
C GLU A 266 -2.14 4.45 -19.24
N ALA A 267 -2.32 3.52 -18.32
CA ALA A 267 -3.61 3.29 -17.69
C ALA A 267 -3.91 4.41 -16.68
N PRO A 268 -5.09 5.05 -16.75
CA PRO A 268 -5.55 5.95 -15.71
C PRO A 268 -5.65 5.24 -14.35
N ALA A 269 -5.58 6.00 -13.27
CA ALA A 269 -5.88 5.47 -11.94
C ALA A 269 -7.27 4.82 -11.89
N SER A 270 -7.42 3.79 -11.08
CA SER A 270 -8.62 2.95 -10.93
C SER A 270 -9.01 2.13 -12.17
N THR A 271 -8.13 2.03 -13.17
CA THR A 271 -8.34 1.10 -14.29
C THR A 271 -8.44 -0.33 -13.76
N THR A 272 -9.39 -1.10 -14.30
CA THR A 272 -9.62 -2.49 -13.92
C THR A 272 -8.87 -3.44 -14.84
N PHE A 273 -8.14 -4.39 -14.26
CA PHE A 273 -7.43 -5.45 -14.96
C PHE A 273 -7.86 -6.83 -14.46
N VAL A 274 -7.60 -7.85 -15.27
CA VAL A 274 -7.74 -9.25 -14.85
C VAL A 274 -6.43 -9.68 -14.20
N LEU A 275 -6.53 -10.31 -13.03
CA LEU A 275 -5.44 -11.01 -12.39
C LEU A 275 -5.48 -12.48 -12.82
N TYR A 276 -4.50 -12.88 -13.62
CA TYR A 276 -4.35 -14.25 -14.11
C TYR A 276 -3.71 -15.16 -13.06
N GLU A 277 -3.94 -16.47 -13.20
CA GLU A 277 -3.43 -17.48 -12.28
C GLU A 277 -1.90 -17.57 -12.28
N ASN A 278 -1.28 -17.37 -13.44
CA ASN A 278 0.17 -17.36 -13.63
C ASN A 278 0.57 -16.57 -14.88
N GLN A 279 1.88 -16.42 -15.09
CA GLN A 279 2.44 -15.68 -16.21
C GLN A 279 2.09 -16.30 -17.58
N GLU A 280 2.09 -17.63 -17.69
CA GLU A 280 1.80 -18.33 -18.94
C GLU A 280 0.38 -17.99 -19.44
N VAL A 281 -0.61 -18.06 -18.55
CA VAL A 281 -2.01 -17.71 -18.86
C VAL A 281 -2.15 -16.23 -19.24
N ALA A 282 -1.42 -15.33 -18.57
CA ALA A 282 -1.40 -13.91 -18.88
C ALA A 282 -0.82 -13.61 -20.29
N ILE A 283 0.22 -14.34 -20.69
CA ILE A 283 0.83 -14.25 -22.02
C ILE A 283 -0.15 -14.76 -23.08
N THR A 284 -0.75 -15.94 -22.89
CA THR A 284 -1.73 -16.52 -23.83
C THR A 284 -2.99 -15.65 -23.97
N ALA A 285 -3.40 -14.92 -22.93
CA ALA A 285 -4.49 -13.94 -23.01
C ALA A 285 -4.17 -12.69 -23.86
N THR A 286 -2.90 -12.47 -24.18
CA THR A 286 -2.44 -11.34 -25.01
C THR A 286 -2.60 -11.62 -26.50
N SER A 287 -2.71 -12.87 -26.93
CA SER A 287 -2.89 -13.26 -28.34
C SER A 287 -4.23 -12.73 -28.89
N PRO A 288 -4.22 -11.68 -29.75
CA PRO A 288 -5.42 -10.93 -30.11
C PRO A 288 -6.28 -11.63 -31.19
N LYS A 289 -5.74 -12.69 -31.80
CA LYS A 289 -6.47 -13.52 -32.77
C LYS A 289 -6.35 -14.96 -32.33
N ARG A 290 -7.49 -15.58 -32.07
CA ARG A 290 -7.64 -17.01 -31.81
C ARG A 290 -8.49 -17.54 -32.94
N LEU A 291 -7.91 -18.39 -33.77
CA LEU A 291 -8.64 -19.10 -34.80
C LEU A 291 -9.10 -20.41 -34.18
N GLU A 292 -10.41 -20.58 -34.06
CA GLU A 292 -11.01 -21.82 -33.60
C GLU A 292 -11.11 -22.78 -34.78
N PHE A 293 -10.59 -23.98 -34.58
CA PHE A 293 -10.67 -25.08 -35.52
C PHE A 293 -11.34 -26.28 -34.86
N MET A 294 -12.04 -27.06 -35.67
CA MET A 294 -12.64 -28.31 -35.25
C MET A 294 -12.22 -29.37 -36.26
N THR A 295 -11.73 -30.50 -35.77
CA THR A 295 -11.46 -31.67 -36.59
C THR A 295 -12.16 -32.88 -36.02
N TYR A 296 -12.38 -33.89 -36.85
CA TYR A 296 -12.96 -35.16 -36.45
C TYR A 296 -11.89 -36.24 -36.60
N LEU A 297 -11.65 -37.00 -35.54
CA LEU A 297 -10.80 -38.17 -35.61
C LEU A 297 -11.67 -39.41 -35.83
N ASP A 298 -11.34 -40.18 -36.86
CA ASP A 298 -11.95 -41.48 -37.17
C ASP A 298 -11.30 -42.63 -36.37
N GLY A 299 -10.28 -42.33 -35.55
CA GLY A 299 -9.50 -43.30 -34.77
C GLY A 299 -9.44 -42.97 -33.27
N SER A 300 -8.53 -43.64 -32.56
CA SER A 300 -8.33 -43.41 -31.12
C SER A 300 -7.80 -42.01 -30.85
N ALA A 301 -8.43 -41.29 -29.94
CA ALA A 301 -7.93 -40.03 -29.37
C ALA A 301 -7.14 -40.26 -28.06
N GLY A 302 -6.68 -41.49 -27.80
CA GLY A 302 -5.89 -41.82 -26.62
C GLY A 302 -4.62 -40.96 -26.53
N GLY A 303 -4.51 -40.18 -25.46
CA GLY A 303 -3.40 -39.25 -25.23
C GLY A 303 -3.67 -37.80 -25.64
N LEU A 304 -4.78 -37.52 -26.33
CA LEU A 304 -5.27 -36.15 -26.56
C LEU A 304 -6.14 -35.71 -25.37
N GLY A 305 -5.84 -34.54 -24.82
CA GLY A 305 -6.63 -33.91 -23.77
C GLY A 305 -6.67 -32.39 -23.91
N VAL A 306 -7.48 -31.76 -23.07
CA VAL A 306 -7.53 -30.29 -22.98
C VAL A 306 -6.14 -29.77 -22.65
N GLY A 307 -5.63 -28.83 -23.45
CA GLY A 307 -4.29 -28.28 -23.33
C GLY A 307 -3.21 -28.96 -24.19
N SER A 308 -3.50 -30.11 -24.81
CA SER A 308 -2.55 -30.76 -25.74
C SER A 308 -2.08 -29.79 -26.82
N PRO A 309 -0.78 -29.77 -27.18
CA PRO A 309 -0.24 -28.79 -28.11
C PRO A 309 -0.75 -29.05 -29.53
N VAL A 310 -1.14 -27.98 -30.24
CA VAL A 310 -1.33 -28.01 -31.70
C VAL A 310 -0.02 -27.53 -32.32
N GLU A 311 0.59 -28.36 -33.16
CA GLU A 311 1.91 -28.12 -33.71
C GLU A 311 1.91 -28.08 -35.24
N ILE A 312 2.72 -27.20 -35.81
CA ILE A 312 3.06 -27.18 -37.23
C ILE A 312 4.57 -27.34 -37.31
N ARG A 313 5.04 -28.42 -37.95
CA ARG A 313 6.48 -28.76 -38.07
C ARG A 313 7.21 -28.81 -36.71
N GLY A 314 6.56 -29.33 -35.68
CA GLY A 314 7.12 -29.42 -34.31
C GLY A 314 7.14 -28.11 -33.52
N ILE A 315 6.55 -27.03 -34.06
CA ILE A 315 6.42 -25.74 -33.37
C ILE A 315 4.98 -25.62 -32.88
N ARG A 316 4.81 -25.38 -31.57
CA ARG A 316 3.50 -25.14 -30.97
C ARG A 316 2.88 -23.84 -31.47
N VAL A 317 1.76 -23.96 -32.17
CA VAL A 317 0.96 -22.85 -32.70
C VAL A 317 -0.38 -22.69 -31.99
N GLY A 318 -0.72 -23.60 -31.08
CA GLY A 318 -2.02 -23.59 -30.42
C GLY A 318 -2.17 -24.65 -29.33
N SER A 319 -3.41 -24.90 -28.95
CA SER A 319 -3.78 -25.96 -27.99
C SER A 319 -5.19 -26.49 -28.21
N VAL A 320 -5.40 -27.75 -27.86
CA VAL A 320 -6.71 -28.40 -27.82
C VAL A 320 -7.56 -27.81 -26.69
N THR A 321 -8.81 -27.47 -26.98
CA THR A 321 -9.76 -26.86 -26.04
C THR A 321 -10.81 -27.84 -25.54
N SER A 322 -11.23 -28.80 -26.37
CA SER A 322 -12.09 -29.94 -25.95
C SER A 322 -11.85 -31.18 -26.80
N VAL A 323 -12.13 -32.34 -26.21
CA VAL A 323 -12.13 -33.65 -26.88
C VAL A 323 -13.39 -34.36 -26.41
N ASP A 324 -14.35 -34.54 -27.31
CA ASP A 324 -15.65 -35.14 -26.98
C ASP A 324 -15.86 -36.43 -27.78
N LEU A 325 -16.69 -37.34 -27.28
CA LEU A 325 -17.08 -38.56 -28.00
C LEU A 325 -18.53 -38.43 -28.44
N LEU A 326 -18.76 -38.30 -29.74
CA LEU A 326 -20.10 -38.26 -30.30
C LEU A 326 -20.43 -39.61 -30.95
N TYR A 327 -21.63 -40.10 -30.67
CA TYR A 327 -22.20 -41.25 -31.37
C TYR A 327 -23.11 -40.75 -32.49
N ASP A 328 -22.66 -40.93 -33.74
CA ASP A 328 -23.48 -40.66 -34.91
C ASP A 328 -24.48 -41.81 -35.07
N THR A 329 -25.74 -41.53 -34.73
CA THR A 329 -26.84 -42.50 -34.78
C THR A 329 -27.22 -42.90 -36.20
N ALA A 330 -27.02 -42.03 -37.19
CA ALA A 330 -27.33 -42.29 -38.59
C ALA A 330 -26.25 -43.18 -39.22
N ALA A 331 -24.98 -42.87 -38.98
CA ALA A 331 -23.85 -43.65 -39.48
C ALA A 331 -23.43 -44.82 -38.56
N ARG A 332 -24.09 -44.98 -37.39
CA ARG A 332 -23.80 -46.00 -36.36
C ARG A 332 -22.33 -46.08 -35.97
N ARG A 333 -21.65 -44.93 -35.92
CA ARG A 333 -20.22 -44.85 -35.61
C ARG A 333 -19.95 -43.83 -34.52
N PHE A 334 -18.87 -44.05 -33.78
CA PHE A 334 -18.33 -43.04 -32.89
C PHE A 334 -17.40 -42.13 -33.69
N VAL A 335 -17.53 -40.82 -33.48
CA VAL A 335 -16.62 -39.80 -34.00
C VAL A 335 -16.11 -38.97 -32.83
N VAL A 336 -14.84 -38.58 -32.89
CA VAL A 336 -14.23 -37.76 -31.85
C VAL A 336 -14.01 -36.35 -32.40
N PRO A 337 -14.96 -35.42 -32.21
CA PRO A 337 -14.68 -34.01 -32.43
C PRO A 337 -13.59 -33.51 -31.47
N VAL A 338 -12.61 -32.83 -32.03
CA VAL A 338 -11.54 -32.15 -31.30
C VAL A 338 -11.61 -30.68 -31.63
N HIS A 339 -11.99 -29.88 -30.64
CA HIS A 339 -11.93 -28.42 -30.74
C HIS A 339 -10.53 -27.96 -30.36
N MET A 340 -9.98 -27.03 -31.13
CA MET A 340 -8.65 -26.49 -30.90
C MET A 340 -8.58 -25.02 -31.25
N VAL A 341 -7.67 -24.32 -30.59
CA VAL A 341 -7.39 -22.91 -30.87
C VAL A 341 -5.99 -22.77 -31.42
N VAL A 342 -5.86 -22.04 -32.52
CA VAL A 342 -4.58 -21.65 -33.11
C VAL A 342 -4.37 -20.16 -32.90
N GLU A 343 -3.17 -19.78 -32.50
CA GLU A 343 -2.77 -18.40 -32.25
C GLU A 343 -1.87 -17.91 -33.39
N PRO A 344 -2.39 -17.16 -34.38
CA PRO A 344 -1.61 -16.74 -35.55
C PRO A 344 -0.41 -15.87 -35.18
N SER A 345 -0.42 -15.20 -34.03
CA SER A 345 0.73 -14.45 -33.51
C SER A 345 1.97 -15.32 -33.24
N ARG A 346 1.82 -16.65 -33.16
CA ARG A 346 2.94 -17.60 -33.08
C ARG A 346 3.52 -17.97 -34.45
N ILE A 347 2.86 -17.56 -35.53
CA ILE A 347 3.26 -17.82 -36.92
C ILE A 347 3.79 -16.50 -37.48
N VAL A 348 5.13 -16.38 -37.56
CA VAL A 348 5.76 -15.18 -38.11
C VAL A 348 5.52 -15.15 -39.62
N SER A 349 4.80 -14.13 -40.11
CA SER A 349 4.64 -13.89 -41.55
C SER A 349 5.76 -13.00 -42.07
N PRO A 350 6.28 -13.24 -43.30
CA PRO A 350 7.43 -12.51 -43.86
C PRO A 350 7.27 -10.99 -43.86
N ASP A 351 6.05 -10.48 -44.03
CA ASP A 351 5.74 -9.03 -44.03
C ASP A 351 5.98 -8.34 -42.67
N SER A 352 6.26 -9.11 -41.61
CA SER A 352 6.50 -8.64 -40.25
C SER A 352 7.83 -9.09 -39.65
N ALA A 353 8.67 -9.78 -40.43
CA ALA A 353 10.01 -10.20 -40.02
C ALA A 353 11.08 -9.29 -40.64
N PRO A 354 12.18 -8.95 -39.94
CA PRO A 354 13.36 -8.45 -40.63
C PRO A 354 13.78 -9.49 -41.69
N ALA A 355 14.19 -9.02 -42.87
CA ALA A 355 14.49 -9.85 -44.04
C ALA A 355 15.26 -11.12 -43.63
N LEU A 356 14.60 -12.27 -43.74
CA LEU A 356 15.20 -13.56 -43.40
C LEU A 356 16.27 -13.87 -44.46
N ASP A 357 17.54 -13.64 -44.12
CA ASP A 357 18.67 -14.20 -44.87
C ASP A 357 18.78 -15.69 -44.54
N VAL A 358 17.85 -16.47 -45.10
CA VAL A 358 17.93 -17.92 -45.04
C VAL A 358 18.96 -18.35 -46.08
N LYS A 359 20.22 -18.46 -45.67
CA LYS A 359 21.16 -19.33 -46.39
C LYS A 359 20.62 -20.75 -46.30
N ALA A 360 20.03 -21.22 -47.41
CA ALA A 360 19.73 -22.62 -47.61
C ALA A 360 21.02 -23.42 -47.45
N ALA A 361 21.04 -24.33 -46.48
CA ALA A 361 22.06 -25.36 -46.33
C ALA A 361 21.60 -26.65 -46.99
#